data_AF-A0A2V6VCE8-F1
#
_entry.id   AF-A0A2V6VCE8-F1
#
_cell.length_a   1.000
_cell.length_b   1.000
_cell.length_c   1.000
_cell.angle_alpha   90.00
_cell.angle_beta   90.00
_cell.angle_gamma   90.00
#
_symmetry.space_group_name_H-M   'P 1'
#
loop_
_entity.id
_entity.type
_entity.pdbx_description
1 polymer ?
#
loop_
_entity_poly.entity_id
_entity_poly.type
_entity_poly.pdbx_seq_one_letter_code
_entity_poly.pdbx_strand_id
1 'polypeptide(L)' 'LPRTVLRERGFVVADNLNPQKARVLAMLALTRTDDVAEVQRMFDEY' A
#
# COMPACT_ATOMS: atom_id res chain seq x y z
N LEU A 1 -9.25 -12.13 -6.63
CA LEU A 1 -9.50 -12.17 -5.17
C LEU A 1 -10.31 -10.93 -4.79
N PRO A 2 -11.32 -11.05 -3.93
CA PRO A 2 -12.02 -9.87 -3.41
C PRO A 2 -11.05 -8.94 -2.69
N ARG A 3 -11.23 -7.61 -2.80
CA ARG A 3 -10.38 -6.61 -2.13
C ARG A 3 -10.34 -6.79 -0.61
N THR A 4 -11.44 -7.27 -0.03
CA THR A 4 -11.55 -7.61 1.40
C THR A 4 -10.53 -8.66 1.82
N VAL A 5 -10.37 -9.73 1.03
CA VAL A 5 -9.42 -10.82 1.31
C VAL A 5 -7.96 -10.35 1.22
N LEU A 6 -7.66 -9.38 0.36
CA LEU A 6 -6.31 -8.80 0.26
C LEU A 6 -5.97 -8.02 1.53
N ARG A 7 -6.91 -7.22 2.03
CA ARG A 7 -6.74 -6.44 3.27
C ARG A 7 -6.57 -7.34 4.49
N GLU A 8 -7.38 -8.39 4.62
CA GLU A 8 -7.27 -9.37 5.72
C GLU A 8 -5.90 -10.06 5.77
N ARG A 9 -5.25 -10.21 4.61
CA ARG A 9 -3.93 -10.81 4.47
C ARG A 9 -2.77 -9.80 4.55
N GLY A 10 -3.07 -8.53 4.79
CA GLY A 10 -2.06 -7.48 4.90
C GLY A 10 -1.49 -6.99 3.56
N PHE A 11 -2.14 -7.29 2.43
CA PHE A 11 -1.69 -6.79 1.13
C PHE A 11 -2.12 -5.33 0.91
N VAL A 12 -1.21 -4.56 0.31
CA VAL A 12 -1.46 -3.19 -0.15
C VAL A 12 -1.64 -3.20 -1.67
N VAL A 13 -2.69 -2.54 -2.15
CA VAL A 13 -3.01 -2.41 -3.57
C VAL A 13 -2.41 -1.10 -4.09
N ALA A 14 -1.51 -1.21 -5.06
CA ALA A 14 -0.81 -0.06 -5.65
C ALA A 14 -1.60 0.66 -6.76
N ASP A 15 -2.83 0.23 -7.03
CA ASP A 15 -3.72 0.74 -8.09
C ASP A 15 -3.00 0.97 -9.43
N ASN A 16 -2.88 2.22 -9.87
CA ASN A 16 -2.27 2.61 -11.15
C ASN A 16 -0.77 2.95 -11.04
N LEU A 17 -0.15 2.83 -9.85
CA LEU A 17 1.29 3.06 -9.71
C LEU A 17 2.07 1.96 -10.43
N ASN A 18 3.02 2.38 -11.25
CA ASN A 18 3.99 1.43 -11.80
C ASN A 18 4.86 0.84 -10.66
N PRO A 19 5.50 -0.32 -10.88
CA PRO A 19 6.27 -0.99 -9.84
C PRO A 19 7.40 -0.13 -9.24
N GLN A 20 7.98 0.76 -10.02
CA GLN A 20 9.08 1.62 -9.57
C GLN A 20 8.60 2.68 -8.58
N LYS A 21 7.49 3.35 -8.88
CA LYS A 21 6.87 4.36 -8.00
C LYS A 21 6.28 3.70 -6.76
N ALA A 22 5.58 2.57 -6.91
CA ALA A 22 5.04 1.80 -5.79
C ALA A 22 6.14 1.38 -4.79
N ARG A 23 7.31 0.97 -5.27
CA ARG A 23 8.46 0.66 -4.42
C ARG A 23 8.95 1.88 -3.63
N VAL A 24 9.07 3.04 -4.28
CA VAL A 24 9.50 4.27 -3.61
C VAL A 24 8.50 4.68 -2.54
N LEU A 25 7.21 4.68 -2.86
CA LEU A 25 6.16 5.01 -1.91
C LEU A 25 6.13 4.01 -0.74
N ALA A 26 6.25 2.70 -0.99
CA ALA A 26 6.33 1.69 0.06
C ALA A 26 7.54 1.92 0.99
N MET A 27 8.72 2.19 0.44
CA MET A 27 9.91 2.49 1.25
C MET A 27 9.68 3.71 2.14
N LEU A 28 9.05 4.77 1.63
CA LEU A 28 8.75 5.98 2.41
C LEU A 28 7.67 5.72 3.46
N ALA A 29 6.59 5.02 3.11
CA ALA A 29 5.48 4.70 4.01
C ALA A 29 5.97 3.89 5.23
N LEU A 30 6.81 2.88 4.99
CA LEU A 30 7.38 2.03 6.04
C LEU A 30 8.39 2.77 6.95
N THR A 31 8.82 3.99 6.60
CA THR A 31 9.57 4.84 7.56
C THR A 31 8.67 5.54 8.58
N ARG A 32 7.36 5.55 8.35
CA ARG A 32 6.38 6.31 9.15
C ARG A 32 5.49 5.40 9.98
N THR A 33 5.14 4.22 9.46
CA THR A 33 4.19 3.32 10.11
C THR A 33 4.33 1.90 9.58
N ASP A 34 3.98 0.93 10.42
CA ASP A 34 3.80 -0.48 10.05
C ASP A 34 2.32 -0.88 9.95
N ASP A 35 1.38 0.07 10.15
CA ASP A 35 -0.06 -0.18 10.00
C ASP A 35 -0.44 -0.25 8.51
N VAL A 36 -0.83 -1.46 8.06
CA VAL A 36 -1.26 -1.74 6.68
C VAL A 36 -2.39 -0.83 6.21
N ALA A 37 -3.34 -0.46 7.10
CA ALA A 37 -4.45 0.41 6.71
C ALA A 37 -3.95 1.83 6.40
N GLU A 38 -2.97 2.32 7.15
CA GLU A 38 -2.36 3.63 6.94
C GLU A 38 -1.45 3.62 5.70
N VAL A 39 -0.73 2.53 5.46
CA VAL A 39 0.04 2.35 4.21
C VAL A 39 -0.92 2.33 3.00
N GLN A 40 -2.04 1.60 3.06
CA GLN A 40 -3.03 1.62 1.99
C GLN A 40 -3.59 3.02 1.76
N ARG A 41 -3.87 3.80 2.82
CA ARG A 41 -4.32 5.20 2.69
C ARG A 41 -3.31 6.05 1.92
N MET A 42 -2.01 5.89 2.16
CA MET A 42 -0.97 6.61 1.43
C MET A 42 -0.93 6.22 -0.06
N PHE A 43 -1.14 4.94 -0.38
CA PHE A 43 -1.22 4.47 -1.77
C PHE A 43 -2.49 4.93 -2.50
N ASP A 44 -3.57 5.16 -1.76
CA ASP A 44 -4.80 5.72 -2.32
C ASP A 44 -4.69 7.25 -2.55
N GLU A 45 -3.80 7.93 -1.81
CA GLU A 45 -3.62 9.40 -1.85
C GLU A 45 -2.57 9.87 -2.88
N TYR A 46 -1.49 9.10 -3.11
CA TYR A 46 -0.30 9.52 -3.88
C TYR A 46 0.07 8.57 -5.02
#